data_AF-A0AAN0J166-F1
#
_entry.id   AF-A0AAN0J166-F1
#
_cell.length_a   1.000
_cell.length_b   1.000
_cell.length_c   1.000
_cell.angle_alpha   90.00
_cell.angle_beta   90.00
_cell.angle_gamma   90.00
#
_symmetry.space_group_name_H-M   'P 1'
#
loop_
_entity.id
_entity.type
_entity.pdbx_description
1 polymer ?
#
loop_
_entity_poly.entity_id
_entity_poly.type
_entity_poly.pdbx_seq_one_letter_code
_entity_poly.pdbx_strand_id
1 'polypeptide(L)'
;MIQASYRAHYYSMRYTCLKEAAVFIQSKWRAKVATREAVDDYKKIYRSVVFMQSCIKSVIAKRKYLSVKASMVLLQAQVRRYLGQKRYHTQRDAAICIQRYYQSYLLAMERKREAKRREWAARVIQRRFLIYYGLWEEKRKEARRQAAVCIQRHIRGFLAIQYIKRRQEAALKIQSYWRGYRVRHSIKRKAVHEARKRIEKANKSSKSSLRVRLPLMLEELHRTRYLSTAADILKVFELITGVSEHCSRVIVEGNALTVLYEYISTSNRSRATLEVVKVCLLILFNILKWPSTQFSVLCDEKSLTTMIDFMHKIYVTQPDIMLISCQLLQKYCQINPHRSFPEASYRKLVSIRSVLQRKSKAGGTKLHNPTKNEQPLTSLNLLNAIIQSSSSSSK
;
A
#
# COMPACT_ATOMS: atom_id res chain seq x y z
N MET A 1 -92.72 156.64 17.64
CA MET A 1 -91.64 155.96 16.88
C MET A 1 -90.61 155.26 17.79
N ILE A 2 -90.20 155.85 18.91
CA ILE A 2 -89.19 155.29 19.83
C ILE A 2 -89.57 153.90 20.37
N GLN A 3 -90.82 153.69 20.81
CA GLN A 3 -91.29 152.42 21.37
C GLN A 3 -91.28 151.24 20.39
N ALA A 4 -91.44 151.47 19.08
CA ALA A 4 -91.44 150.42 18.06
C ALA A 4 -90.02 149.91 17.78
N SER A 5 -89.02 150.82 17.71
CA SER A 5 -87.61 150.48 17.51
C SER A 5 -87.02 149.69 18.67
N TYR A 6 -87.35 150.06 19.92
CA TYR A 6 -86.94 149.33 21.12
C TYR A 6 -87.52 147.92 21.16
N ARG A 7 -88.82 147.75 20.82
CA ARG A 7 -89.45 146.43 20.72
C ARG A 7 -88.78 145.58 19.63
N ALA A 8 -88.48 146.14 18.45
CA ALA A 8 -87.79 145.43 17.38
C ALA A 8 -86.37 144.98 17.78
N HIS A 9 -85.60 145.85 18.44
CA HIS A 9 -84.27 145.52 18.96
C HIS A 9 -84.34 144.45 20.06
N TYR A 10 -85.28 144.57 21.00
CA TYR A 10 -85.49 143.59 22.06
C TYR A 10 -85.88 142.21 21.51
N TYR A 11 -86.82 142.14 20.56
CA TYR A 11 -87.19 140.88 19.91
C TYR A 11 -86.05 140.29 19.07
N SER A 12 -85.28 141.14 18.37
CA SER A 12 -84.10 140.71 17.60
C SER A 12 -83.01 140.15 18.51
N MET A 13 -82.67 140.85 19.61
CA MET A 13 -81.73 140.37 20.63
C MET A 13 -82.20 139.08 21.31
N ARG A 14 -83.49 138.97 21.62
CA ARG A 14 -84.04 137.75 22.22
C ARG A 14 -84.00 136.59 21.24
N TYR A 15 -84.27 136.84 19.96
CA TYR A 15 -84.17 135.85 18.90
C TYR A 15 -82.72 135.40 18.66
N THR A 16 -81.75 136.32 18.61
CA THR A 16 -80.33 135.96 18.45
C THR A 16 -79.81 135.17 19.65
N CYS A 17 -80.14 135.57 20.89
CA CYS A 17 -79.77 134.81 22.09
C CYS A 17 -80.34 133.39 22.08
N LEU A 18 -81.61 133.21 21.69
CA LEU A 18 -82.22 131.88 21.57
C LEU A 18 -81.59 131.06 20.44
N LYS A 19 -81.26 131.70 19.30
CA LYS A 19 -80.58 131.06 18.17
C LYS A 19 -79.17 130.59 18.55
N GLU A 20 -78.39 131.42 19.24
CA GLU A 20 -77.04 131.08 19.70
C GLU A 20 -77.05 129.95 20.72
N ALA A 21 -77.99 129.99 21.69
CA ALA A 21 -78.19 128.89 22.63
C ALA A 21 -78.58 127.58 21.93
N ALA A 22 -79.47 127.64 20.94
CA ALA A 22 -79.84 126.48 20.12
C ALA A 22 -78.64 125.92 19.33
N VAL A 23 -77.84 126.79 18.71
CA VAL A 23 -76.62 126.38 17.97
C VAL A 23 -75.58 125.76 18.90
N PHE A 24 -75.40 126.30 20.12
CA PHE A 24 -74.52 125.71 21.12
C PHE A 24 -74.99 124.33 21.57
N ILE A 25 -76.28 124.16 21.87
CA ILE A 25 -76.86 122.87 22.24
C ILE A 25 -76.72 121.88 21.08
N GLN A 26 -77.04 122.30 19.86
CA GLN A 26 -76.91 121.48 18.66
C GLN A 26 -75.45 121.09 18.38
N SER A 27 -74.48 122.00 18.57
CA SER A 27 -73.06 121.70 18.37
C SER A 27 -72.55 120.71 19.42
N LYS A 28 -72.95 120.85 20.68
CA LYS A 28 -72.65 119.90 21.76
C LYS A 28 -73.31 118.54 21.52
N TRP A 29 -74.55 118.51 21.04
CA TRP A 29 -75.22 117.27 20.68
C TRP A 29 -74.52 116.57 19.51
N ARG A 30 -74.20 117.29 18.42
CA ARG A 30 -73.45 116.75 17.28
C ARG A 30 -72.08 116.21 17.70
N ALA A 31 -71.35 116.93 18.56
CA ALA A 31 -70.07 116.45 19.10
C ALA A 31 -70.24 115.15 19.92
N LYS A 32 -71.30 115.04 20.74
CA LYS A 32 -71.61 113.82 21.51
C LYS A 32 -71.99 112.64 20.60
N VAL A 33 -72.76 112.89 19.54
CA VAL A 33 -73.12 111.88 18.53
C VAL A 33 -71.86 111.41 17.79
N ALA A 34 -71.03 112.33 17.27
CA ALA A 34 -69.78 111.98 16.60
C ALA A 34 -68.82 111.20 17.51
N THR A 35 -68.74 111.53 18.81
CA THR A 35 -67.94 110.78 19.78
C THR A 35 -68.48 109.36 19.98
N ARG A 36 -69.81 109.20 20.06
CA ARG A 36 -70.44 107.87 20.17
C ARG A 36 -70.18 107.02 18.93
N GLU A 37 -70.32 107.60 17.74
CA GLU A 37 -70.03 106.93 16.48
C GLU A 37 -68.56 106.47 16.41
N ALA A 38 -67.61 107.36 16.74
CA ALA A 38 -66.19 107.02 16.77
C ALA A 38 -65.86 105.90 17.79
N VAL A 39 -66.47 105.93 18.97
CA VAL A 39 -66.31 104.88 19.99
C VAL A 39 -66.89 103.54 19.52
N ASP A 40 -68.06 103.55 18.88
CA ASP A 40 -68.68 102.34 18.35
C ASP A 40 -67.89 101.76 17.17
N ASP A 41 -67.33 102.60 16.30
CA ASP A 41 -66.44 102.17 15.22
C ASP A 41 -65.13 101.59 15.76
N TYR A 42 -64.51 102.22 16.77
CA TYR A 42 -63.37 101.65 17.47
C TYR A 42 -63.71 100.28 18.09
N LYS A 43 -64.87 100.13 18.75
CA LYS A 43 -65.31 98.85 19.33
C LYS A 43 -65.51 97.78 18.25
N LYS A 44 -66.06 98.12 17.08
CA LYS A 44 -66.20 97.19 15.95
C LYS A 44 -64.84 96.69 15.50
N ILE A 45 -63.88 97.60 15.27
CA ILE A 45 -62.50 97.26 14.88
C ILE A 45 -61.84 96.40 15.96
N TYR A 46 -61.92 96.80 17.23
CA TYR A 46 -61.34 96.06 18.34
C TYR A 46 -61.88 94.63 18.44
N ARG A 47 -63.20 94.44 18.35
CA ARG A 47 -63.82 93.10 18.34
C ARG A 47 -63.31 92.25 17.19
N SER A 48 -63.21 92.81 15.98
CA SER A 48 -62.67 92.12 14.82
C SER A 48 -61.20 91.73 15.00
N VAL A 49 -60.38 92.63 15.56
CA VAL A 49 -58.96 92.36 15.85
C VAL A 49 -58.82 91.24 16.88
N VAL A 50 -59.57 91.30 17.99
CA VAL A 50 -59.55 90.25 19.02
C VAL A 50 -60.00 88.91 18.45
N PHE A 51 -61.03 88.91 17.61
CA PHE A 51 -61.50 87.71 16.91
C PHE A 51 -60.39 87.13 16.02
N MET A 52 -59.79 87.93 15.15
CA MET A 52 -58.67 87.49 14.29
C MET A 52 -57.49 86.95 15.11
N GLN A 53 -57.11 87.64 16.19
CA GLN A 53 -56.06 87.20 17.10
C GLN A 53 -56.40 85.84 17.74
N SER A 54 -57.66 85.62 18.14
CA SER A 54 -58.11 84.35 18.71
C SER A 54 -58.03 83.21 17.69
N CYS A 55 -58.40 83.45 16.44
CA CYS A 55 -58.28 82.49 15.34
C CYS A 55 -56.82 82.10 15.10
N ILE A 56 -55.91 83.09 15.02
CA ILE A 56 -54.48 82.85 14.83
C ILE A 56 -53.89 82.05 16.00
N LYS A 57 -54.21 82.42 17.24
CA LYS A 57 -53.79 81.67 18.44
C LYS A 57 -54.26 80.22 18.41
N SER A 58 -55.51 79.97 18.02
CA SER A 58 -56.07 78.63 17.86
C SER A 58 -55.35 77.80 16.79
N VAL A 59 -55.06 78.40 15.62
CA VAL A 59 -54.29 77.74 14.55
C VAL A 59 -52.88 77.37 15.00
N ILE A 60 -52.17 78.28 15.67
CA ILE A 60 -50.83 78.02 16.20
C ILE A 60 -50.86 76.88 17.23
N ALA A 61 -51.80 76.93 18.18
CA ALA A 61 -51.95 75.89 19.20
C ALA A 61 -52.27 74.52 18.58
N LYS A 62 -53.21 74.47 17.62
CA LYS A 62 -53.57 73.25 16.89
C LYS A 62 -52.37 72.69 16.12
N ARG A 63 -51.59 73.54 15.45
CA ARG A 63 -50.39 73.11 14.71
C ARG A 63 -49.33 72.52 15.64
N LYS A 64 -49.09 73.14 16.79
CA LYS A 64 -48.17 72.62 17.82
C LYS A 64 -48.62 71.27 18.36
N TYR A 65 -49.90 71.14 18.72
CA TYR A 65 -50.47 69.88 19.19
C TYR A 65 -50.37 68.77 18.14
N LEU A 66 -50.73 69.05 16.89
CA LEU A 66 -50.67 68.06 15.81
C LEU A 66 -49.23 67.62 15.50
N SER A 67 -48.26 68.54 15.56
CA SER A 67 -46.84 68.21 15.40
C SER A 67 -46.36 67.25 16.49
N VAL A 68 -46.62 67.57 17.77
CA VAL A 68 -46.25 66.69 18.90
C VAL A 68 -46.98 65.34 18.81
N LYS A 69 -48.28 65.34 18.48
CA LYS A 69 -49.06 64.13 18.30
C LYS A 69 -48.50 63.24 17.19
N ALA A 70 -48.15 63.83 16.03
CA ALA A 70 -47.57 63.09 14.92
C ALA A 70 -46.24 62.44 15.30
N SER A 71 -45.34 63.19 15.95
CA SER A 71 -44.07 62.65 16.46
C SER A 71 -44.29 61.53 17.48
N MET A 72 -45.25 61.67 18.39
CA MET A 72 -45.55 60.65 19.40
C MET A 72 -46.10 59.36 18.77
N VAL A 73 -47.01 59.48 17.79
CA VAL A 73 -47.54 58.31 17.06
C VAL A 73 -46.41 57.58 16.31
N LEU A 74 -45.49 58.31 15.68
CA LEU A 74 -44.32 57.72 15.02
C LEU A 74 -43.42 56.99 16.02
N LEU A 75 -43.14 57.60 17.19
CA LEU A 75 -42.35 56.97 18.24
C LEU A 75 -43.02 55.69 18.75
N GLN A 76 -44.32 55.74 19.04
CA GLN A 76 -45.09 54.58 19.49
C GLN A 76 -45.10 53.46 18.46
N ALA A 77 -45.27 53.79 17.17
CA ALA A 77 -45.21 52.81 16.09
C ALA A 77 -43.83 52.13 16.02
N GLN A 78 -42.75 52.92 16.14
CA GLN A 78 -41.39 52.39 16.11
C GLN A 78 -41.09 51.49 17.31
N VAL A 79 -41.53 51.85 18.51
CA VAL A 79 -41.39 51.03 19.72
C VAL A 79 -42.16 49.71 19.57
N ARG A 80 -43.41 49.75 19.09
CA ARG A 80 -44.20 48.53 18.84
C ARG A 80 -43.53 47.62 17.82
N ARG A 81 -42.99 48.18 16.73
CA ARG A 81 -42.20 47.44 15.74
C ARG A 81 -40.99 46.77 16.38
N TYR A 82 -40.18 47.52 17.14
CA TYR A 82 -38.99 47.00 17.81
C TYR A 82 -39.33 45.84 18.76
N LEU A 83 -40.36 45.99 19.59
CA LEU A 83 -40.80 44.95 20.52
C LEU A 83 -41.27 43.69 19.77
N GLY A 84 -42.03 43.86 18.68
CA GLY A 84 -42.46 42.76 17.82
C GLY A 84 -41.28 42.01 17.20
N GLN A 85 -40.31 42.73 16.63
CA GLN A 85 -39.09 42.15 16.07
C GLN A 85 -38.26 41.42 17.12
N LYS A 86 -38.06 42.03 18.31
CA LYS A 86 -37.34 41.41 19.42
C LYS A 86 -37.98 40.09 19.85
N ARG A 87 -39.31 40.05 19.98
CA ARG A 87 -40.05 38.84 20.33
C ARG A 87 -39.91 37.76 19.26
N TYR A 88 -40.05 38.13 17.98
CA TYR A 88 -39.87 37.20 16.86
C TYR A 88 -38.46 36.60 16.83
N HIS A 89 -37.42 37.42 16.92
CA HIS A 89 -36.03 36.94 16.93
C HIS A 89 -35.77 36.00 18.11
N THR A 90 -36.23 36.35 19.31
CA THR A 90 -36.09 35.50 20.49
C THR A 90 -36.74 34.12 20.28
N GLN A 91 -37.97 34.09 19.76
CA GLN A 91 -38.68 32.83 19.48
C GLN A 91 -38.02 32.02 18.36
N ARG A 92 -37.61 32.69 17.27
CA ARG A 92 -36.93 32.05 16.14
C ARG A 92 -35.61 31.43 16.57
N ASP A 93 -34.81 32.16 17.35
CA ASP A 93 -33.50 31.70 17.77
C ASP A 93 -33.63 30.53 18.76
N ALA A 94 -34.63 30.56 19.65
CA ALA A 94 -34.99 29.41 20.49
C ALA A 94 -35.42 28.18 19.66
N ALA A 95 -36.26 28.37 18.65
CA ALA A 95 -36.69 27.29 17.77
C ALA A 95 -35.50 26.66 17.01
N ILE A 96 -34.59 27.51 16.49
CA ILE A 96 -33.36 27.04 15.83
C ILE A 96 -32.47 26.27 16.81
N CYS A 97 -32.34 26.72 18.05
CA CYS A 97 -31.57 26.03 19.08
C CYS A 97 -32.12 24.61 19.34
N ILE A 98 -33.44 24.50 19.53
CA ILE A 98 -34.12 23.22 19.75
C ILE A 98 -33.95 22.30 18.53
N GLN A 99 -34.16 22.82 17.32
CA GLN A 99 -34.01 22.04 16.09
C GLN A 99 -32.59 21.51 15.92
N ARG A 100 -31.57 22.37 16.12
CA ARG A 100 -30.16 21.98 16.04
C ARG A 100 -29.83 20.90 17.07
N TYR A 101 -30.27 21.06 18.31
CA TYR A 101 -30.06 20.07 19.36
C TYR A 101 -30.69 18.73 18.97
N TYR A 102 -31.95 18.74 18.53
CA TYR A 102 -32.66 17.52 18.14
C TYR A 102 -32.00 16.81 16.95
N GLN A 103 -31.57 17.54 15.93
CA GLN A 103 -30.82 16.97 14.80
C GLN A 103 -29.50 16.33 15.27
N SER A 104 -28.76 16.99 16.16
CA SER A 104 -27.52 16.44 16.73
C SER A 104 -27.78 15.16 17.53
N TYR A 105 -28.88 15.10 18.28
CA TYR A 105 -29.31 13.93 19.03
C TYR A 105 -29.63 12.74 18.11
N LEU A 106 -30.36 12.98 17.01
CA LEU A 106 -30.67 11.94 16.02
C LEU A 106 -29.40 11.37 15.38
N LEU A 107 -28.47 12.23 14.98
CA LEU A 107 -27.16 11.82 14.43
C LEU A 107 -26.34 11.01 15.45
N ALA A 108 -26.33 11.42 16.72
CA ALA A 108 -25.65 10.67 17.78
C ALA A 108 -26.26 9.28 17.97
N MET A 109 -27.59 9.17 17.91
CA MET A 109 -28.29 7.88 18.00
C MET A 109 -28.01 6.97 16.80
N GLU A 110 -27.96 7.51 15.59
CA GLU A 110 -27.58 6.76 14.39
C GLU A 110 -26.14 6.22 14.48
N ARG A 111 -25.19 7.09 14.85
CA ARG A 111 -23.79 6.69 15.08
C ARG A 111 -23.67 5.59 16.13
N LYS A 112 -24.44 5.67 17.21
CA LYS A 112 -24.48 4.62 18.26
C LYS A 112 -25.01 3.29 17.73
N ARG A 113 -26.07 3.32 16.90
CA ARG A 113 -26.61 2.11 16.25
C ARG A 113 -25.60 1.50 15.28
N GLU A 114 -24.93 2.32 14.48
CA GLU A 114 -23.87 1.87 13.58
C GLU A 114 -22.68 1.27 14.31
N ALA A 115 -22.23 1.89 15.40
CA ALA A 115 -21.15 1.36 16.23
C ALA A 115 -21.52 -0.03 16.77
N LYS A 116 -22.74 -0.20 17.31
CA LYS A 116 -23.24 -1.52 17.75
C LYS A 116 -23.30 -2.54 16.61
N ARG A 117 -23.76 -2.15 15.42
CA ARG A 117 -23.79 -3.02 14.23
C ARG A 117 -22.37 -3.46 13.83
N ARG A 118 -21.42 -2.53 13.80
CA ARG A 118 -20.01 -2.81 13.48
C ARG A 118 -19.37 -3.74 14.50
N GLU A 119 -19.59 -3.48 15.79
CA GLU A 119 -19.06 -4.33 16.87
C GLU A 119 -19.65 -5.75 16.80
N TRP A 120 -20.96 -5.88 16.55
CA TRP A 120 -21.60 -7.17 16.35
C TRP A 120 -21.04 -7.91 15.14
N ALA A 121 -20.90 -7.24 14.00
CA ALA A 121 -20.33 -7.84 12.80
C ALA A 121 -18.89 -8.33 13.04
N ALA A 122 -18.05 -7.51 13.71
CA ALA A 122 -16.69 -7.88 14.07
C ALA A 122 -16.65 -9.14 14.97
N ARG A 123 -17.49 -9.18 16.02
CA ARG A 123 -17.60 -10.35 16.91
C ARG A 123 -18.03 -11.62 16.16
N VAL A 124 -18.98 -11.51 15.23
CA VAL A 124 -19.43 -12.66 14.42
C VAL A 124 -18.31 -13.17 13.52
N ILE A 125 -17.60 -12.26 12.83
CA ILE A 125 -16.49 -12.62 11.93
C ILE A 125 -15.38 -13.31 12.74
N GLN A 126 -14.95 -12.73 13.86
CA GLN A 126 -13.92 -13.28 14.72
C GLN A 126 -14.30 -14.67 15.25
N ARG A 127 -15.54 -14.84 15.74
CA ARG A 127 -16.02 -16.13 16.25
C ARG A 127 -16.05 -17.20 15.16
N ARG A 128 -16.53 -16.85 13.96
CA ARG A 128 -16.52 -17.77 12.81
C ARG A 128 -15.12 -18.14 12.38
N PHE A 129 -14.19 -17.19 12.36
CA PHE A 129 -12.79 -17.44 12.04
C PHE A 129 -12.16 -18.43 13.02
N LEU A 130 -12.35 -18.23 14.34
CA LEU A 130 -11.82 -19.14 15.36
C LEU A 130 -12.35 -20.56 15.20
N ILE A 131 -13.65 -20.73 14.93
CA ILE A 131 -14.25 -22.04 14.66
C ILE A 131 -13.64 -22.68 13.42
N TYR A 132 -13.56 -21.93 12.31
CA TYR A 132 -12.97 -22.42 11.07
C TYR A 132 -11.50 -22.82 11.25
N TYR A 133 -10.73 -22.00 11.95
CA TYR A 133 -9.32 -22.26 12.23
C TYR A 133 -9.15 -23.55 13.05
N GLY A 134 -9.96 -23.75 14.11
CA GLY A 134 -9.94 -24.99 14.90
C GLY A 134 -10.25 -26.23 14.05
N LEU A 135 -11.27 -26.16 13.20
CA LEU A 135 -11.60 -27.26 12.27
C LEU A 135 -10.49 -27.54 11.27
N TRP A 136 -9.85 -26.49 10.74
CA TRP A 136 -8.72 -26.62 9.83
C TRP A 136 -7.51 -27.26 10.51
N GLU A 137 -7.21 -26.87 11.75
CA GLU A 137 -6.11 -27.42 12.53
C GLU A 137 -6.34 -28.91 12.83
N GLU A 138 -7.54 -29.30 13.25
CA GLU A 138 -7.88 -30.70 13.49
C GLU A 138 -7.80 -31.55 12.21
N LYS A 139 -8.31 -31.06 11.08
CA LYS A 139 -8.11 -31.73 9.78
C LYS A 139 -6.64 -31.90 9.42
N ARG A 140 -5.82 -30.89 9.72
CA ARG A 140 -4.37 -30.93 9.45
C ARG A 140 -3.67 -31.95 10.36
N LYS A 141 -4.04 -32.02 11.64
CA LYS A 141 -3.53 -33.04 12.58
C LYS A 141 -3.93 -34.44 12.12
N GLU A 142 -5.17 -34.63 11.71
CA GLU A 142 -5.67 -35.90 11.21
C GLU A 142 -4.95 -36.34 9.93
N ALA A 143 -4.77 -35.43 8.97
CA ALA A 143 -4.00 -35.71 7.76
C ALA A 143 -2.55 -36.14 8.06
N ARG A 144 -1.88 -35.48 9.02
CA ARG A 144 -0.54 -35.90 9.46
C ARG A 144 -0.56 -37.27 10.12
N ARG A 145 -1.55 -37.54 10.97
CA ARG A 145 -1.72 -38.85 11.63
C ARG A 145 -1.90 -39.95 10.59
N GLN A 146 -2.78 -39.75 9.61
CA GLN A 146 -3.03 -40.70 8.52
C GLN A 146 -1.77 -40.94 7.68
N ALA A 147 -1.02 -39.87 7.35
CA ALA A 147 0.25 -40.01 6.65
C ALA A 147 1.27 -40.82 7.47
N ALA A 148 1.38 -40.55 8.77
CA ALA A 148 2.27 -41.30 9.66
C ALA A 148 1.89 -42.78 9.73
N VAL A 149 0.60 -43.09 9.89
CA VAL A 149 0.08 -44.48 9.91
C VAL A 149 0.39 -45.17 8.58
N CYS A 150 0.19 -44.49 7.45
CA CYS A 150 0.49 -45.04 6.13
C CYS A 150 1.99 -45.37 5.98
N ILE A 151 2.88 -44.45 6.33
CA ILE A 151 4.34 -44.66 6.26
C ILE A 151 4.75 -45.82 7.18
N GLN A 152 4.28 -45.81 8.43
CA GLN A 152 4.59 -46.86 9.40
C GLN A 152 4.15 -48.25 8.91
N ARG A 153 2.94 -48.35 8.34
CA ARG A 153 2.43 -49.59 7.74
C ARG A 153 3.36 -50.10 6.64
N HIS A 154 3.78 -49.24 5.72
CA HIS A 154 4.65 -49.62 4.61
C HIS A 154 6.05 -50.03 5.09
N ILE A 155 6.65 -49.28 6.02
CA ILE A 155 7.97 -49.61 6.58
C ILE A 155 7.92 -50.96 7.31
N ARG A 156 6.91 -51.19 8.16
CA ARG A 156 6.76 -52.48 8.86
C ARG A 156 6.65 -53.64 7.87
N GLY A 157 5.85 -53.48 6.81
CA GLY A 157 5.74 -54.48 5.75
C GLY A 157 7.06 -54.72 5.02
N PHE A 158 7.76 -53.65 4.62
CA PHE A 158 9.06 -53.75 3.95
C PHE A 158 10.10 -54.47 4.82
N LEU A 159 10.20 -54.11 6.11
CA LEU A 159 11.13 -54.74 7.04
C LEU A 159 10.83 -56.23 7.22
N ALA A 160 9.55 -56.62 7.30
CA ALA A 160 9.16 -58.03 7.38
C ALA A 160 9.57 -58.81 6.12
N ILE A 161 9.33 -58.24 4.93
CA ILE A 161 9.75 -58.86 3.66
C ILE A 161 11.27 -58.98 3.58
N GLN A 162 12.02 -57.94 3.95
CA GLN A 162 13.49 -57.97 3.96
C GLN A 162 14.03 -59.02 4.93
N TYR A 163 13.42 -59.16 6.11
CA TYR A 163 13.78 -60.18 7.07
C TYR A 163 13.61 -61.60 6.49
N ILE A 164 12.47 -61.88 5.86
CA ILE A 164 12.20 -63.17 5.20
C ILE A 164 13.19 -63.40 4.06
N LYS A 165 13.40 -62.39 3.19
CA LYS A 165 14.30 -62.49 2.03
C LYS A 165 15.74 -62.79 2.46
N ARG A 166 16.28 -62.08 3.47
CA ARG A 166 17.62 -62.35 4.00
C ARG A 166 17.76 -63.78 4.52
N ARG A 167 16.75 -64.29 5.23
CA ARG A 167 16.75 -65.67 5.73
C ARG A 167 16.70 -66.68 4.58
N GLN A 168 15.88 -66.45 3.57
CA GLN A 168 15.79 -67.31 2.39
C GLN A 168 17.11 -67.31 1.60
N GLU A 169 17.72 -66.14 1.36
CA GLU A 169 19.01 -66.03 0.69
C GLU A 169 20.12 -66.75 1.45
N ALA A 170 20.17 -66.59 2.78
CA ALA A 170 21.12 -67.32 3.62
C ALA A 170 20.91 -68.84 3.54
N ALA A 171 19.66 -69.31 3.62
CA ALA A 171 19.31 -70.73 3.50
C ALA A 171 19.70 -71.28 2.12
N LEU A 172 19.34 -70.59 1.03
CA LEU A 172 19.69 -70.96 -0.35
C LEU A 172 21.21 -70.97 -0.56
N LYS A 173 21.93 -70.03 0.06
CA LYS A 173 23.39 -70.01 0.03
C LYS A 173 23.94 -71.25 0.72
N ILE A 174 23.56 -71.53 1.96
CA ILE A 174 23.99 -72.75 2.67
C ILE A 174 23.68 -74.01 1.85
N GLN A 175 22.46 -74.11 1.34
CA GLN A 175 22.03 -75.24 0.52
C GLN A 175 22.86 -75.38 -0.77
N SER A 176 23.15 -74.30 -1.49
CA SER A 176 23.95 -74.33 -2.72
C SER A 176 25.42 -74.66 -2.46
N TYR A 177 26.01 -74.13 -1.37
CA TYR A 177 27.35 -74.49 -0.94
C TYR A 177 27.44 -75.97 -0.57
N TRP A 178 26.47 -76.50 0.18
CA TRP A 178 26.42 -77.92 0.54
C TRP A 178 26.23 -78.80 -0.69
N ARG A 179 25.29 -78.48 -1.59
CA ARG A 179 25.09 -79.22 -2.86
C ARG A 179 26.37 -79.22 -3.70
N GLY A 180 27.02 -78.06 -3.82
CA GLY A 180 28.28 -77.93 -4.54
C GLY A 180 29.44 -78.66 -3.86
N TYR A 181 29.53 -78.62 -2.53
CA TYR A 181 30.51 -79.40 -1.76
C TYR A 181 30.31 -80.89 -2.01
N ARG A 182 29.07 -81.39 -1.91
CA ARG A 182 28.73 -82.79 -2.17
C ARG A 182 29.20 -83.25 -3.55
N VAL A 183 28.95 -82.45 -4.59
CA VAL A 183 29.42 -82.74 -5.97
C VAL A 183 30.95 -82.66 -6.08
N ARG A 184 31.59 -81.66 -5.48
CA ARG A 184 33.07 -81.53 -5.53
C ARG A 184 33.78 -82.61 -4.73
N HIS A 185 33.20 -83.07 -3.64
CA HIS A 185 33.71 -84.16 -2.82
C HIS A 185 33.53 -85.52 -3.51
N SER A 186 32.50 -85.66 -4.36
CA SER A 186 32.32 -86.87 -5.18
C SER A 186 33.19 -86.90 -6.44
N ILE A 187 33.61 -85.74 -6.98
CA ILE A 187 34.48 -85.65 -8.16
C ILE A 187 35.97 -85.64 -7.77
N LYS A 188 36.63 -86.80 -7.84
CA LYS A 188 38.08 -86.97 -7.62
C LYS A 188 38.92 -86.82 -8.91
N ARG A 189 38.59 -85.89 -9.82
CA ARG A 189 39.31 -85.73 -11.11
C ARG A 189 40.40 -84.64 -11.05
N LYS A 190 41.66 -84.99 -11.38
CA LYS A 190 42.86 -84.11 -11.36
C LYS A 190 42.69 -82.77 -12.12
N ALA A 191 42.00 -82.78 -13.27
CA ALA A 191 41.84 -81.60 -14.15
C ALA A 191 41.16 -80.38 -13.47
N VAL A 192 40.28 -80.61 -12.50
CA VAL A 192 39.54 -79.52 -11.81
C VAL A 192 40.46 -78.75 -10.84
N HIS A 193 41.51 -79.40 -10.33
CA HIS A 193 42.46 -78.79 -9.40
C HIS A 193 43.37 -77.76 -10.11
N GLU A 194 43.83 -78.08 -11.33
CA GLU A 194 44.71 -77.20 -12.10
C GLU A 194 44.02 -75.92 -12.58
N ALA A 195 42.73 -76.01 -12.94
CA ALA A 195 41.95 -74.85 -13.35
C ALA A 195 41.85 -73.78 -12.24
N ARG A 196 41.80 -74.20 -10.96
CA ARG A 196 41.75 -73.27 -9.81
C ARG A 196 43.01 -72.43 -9.68
N LYS A 197 44.20 -73.02 -9.85
CA LYS A 197 45.48 -72.31 -9.74
C LYS A 197 45.62 -71.19 -10.77
N ARG A 198 45.02 -71.34 -11.96
CA ARG A 198 45.10 -70.32 -13.02
C ARG A 198 44.28 -69.07 -12.69
N ILE A 199 43.08 -69.23 -12.13
CA ILE A 199 42.18 -68.12 -11.79
C ILE A 199 42.77 -67.23 -10.68
N GLU A 200 43.40 -67.85 -9.67
CA GLU A 200 44.00 -67.12 -8.55
C GLU A 200 45.17 -66.21 -8.99
N LYS A 201 45.91 -66.64 -10.03
CA LYS A 201 47.02 -65.88 -10.60
C LYS A 201 46.55 -64.62 -11.36
N ALA A 202 45.43 -64.72 -12.09
CA ALA A 202 44.88 -63.62 -12.89
C ALA A 202 44.32 -62.46 -12.04
N ASN A 203 43.80 -62.74 -10.84
CA ASN A 203 43.27 -61.69 -9.96
C ASN A 203 44.35 -60.85 -9.27
N LYS A 204 45.56 -61.40 -9.08
CA LYS A 204 46.68 -60.67 -8.48
C LYS A 204 47.29 -59.61 -9.40
N SER A 205 47.06 -59.67 -10.72
CA SER A 205 47.69 -58.81 -11.72
C SER A 205 46.95 -57.51 -12.07
N SER A 206 45.75 -57.24 -11.55
CA SER A 206 45.01 -56.00 -11.84
C SER A 206 45.28 -54.91 -10.80
N LYS A 207 46.26 -54.02 -11.06
CA LYS A 207 46.66 -52.89 -10.18
C LYS A 207 46.92 -51.56 -10.93
N SER A 208 46.06 -51.11 -11.86
CA SER A 208 46.19 -49.74 -12.41
C SER A 208 45.38 -48.73 -11.57
N SER A 209 46.07 -48.04 -10.64
CA SER A 209 45.48 -47.08 -9.70
C SER A 209 45.05 -45.75 -10.37
N LEU A 210 44.08 -45.06 -9.77
CA LEU A 210 43.52 -43.78 -10.22
C LEU A 210 44.58 -42.68 -10.45
N ARG A 211 45.74 -42.77 -9.76
CA ARG A 211 46.86 -41.82 -9.87
C ARG A 211 47.49 -41.74 -11.27
N VAL A 212 47.53 -42.84 -12.01
CA VAL A 212 48.14 -42.88 -13.35
C VAL A 212 47.14 -42.50 -14.44
N ARG A 213 45.85 -42.76 -14.20
CA ARG A 213 44.78 -42.50 -15.18
C ARG A 213 44.39 -41.02 -15.27
N LEU A 214 44.45 -40.28 -14.16
CA LEU A 214 43.99 -38.89 -14.11
C LEU A 214 44.79 -37.93 -15.01
N PRO A 215 46.15 -37.95 -15.04
CA PRO A 215 46.92 -37.10 -15.96
C PRO A 215 46.67 -37.41 -17.44
N LEU A 216 46.52 -38.70 -17.79
CA LEU A 216 46.22 -39.12 -19.17
C LEU A 216 44.84 -38.62 -19.63
N MET A 217 43.86 -38.62 -18.73
CA MET A 217 42.52 -38.08 -19.02
C MET A 217 42.54 -36.55 -19.17
N LEU A 218 43.41 -35.84 -18.44
CA LEU A 218 43.60 -34.40 -18.62
C LEU A 218 44.22 -34.08 -19.98
N GLU A 219 45.23 -34.83 -20.41
CA GLU A 219 45.84 -34.67 -21.74
C GLU A 219 44.82 -34.92 -22.86
N GLU A 220 44.01 -35.97 -22.72
CA GLU A 220 42.96 -36.30 -23.69
C GLU A 220 41.86 -35.21 -23.74
N LEU A 221 41.49 -34.61 -22.59
CA LEU A 221 40.49 -33.54 -22.55
C LEU A 221 40.93 -32.30 -23.35
N HIS A 222 42.22 -31.96 -23.34
CA HIS A 222 42.74 -30.82 -24.10
C HIS A 222 42.87 -31.11 -25.61
N ARG A 223 43.04 -32.38 -25.98
CA ARG A 223 43.21 -32.79 -27.39
C ARG A 223 41.89 -33.09 -28.08
N THR A 224 40.87 -33.49 -27.33
CA THR A 224 39.65 -34.01 -27.92
C THR A 224 38.84 -32.94 -28.65
N ARG A 225 38.43 -33.25 -29.88
CA ARG A 225 37.50 -32.44 -30.67
C ARG A 225 36.07 -33.00 -30.64
N TYR A 226 35.88 -34.15 -29.99
CA TYR A 226 34.63 -34.88 -29.95
C TYR A 226 33.90 -34.64 -28.63
N LEU A 227 32.68 -34.10 -28.71
CA LEU A 227 31.86 -33.78 -27.54
C LEU A 227 31.55 -35.03 -26.69
N SER A 228 31.43 -36.21 -27.30
CA SER A 228 31.19 -37.49 -26.61
C SER A 228 32.37 -37.87 -25.71
N THR A 229 33.60 -37.84 -26.26
CA THR A 229 34.83 -38.14 -25.52
C THR A 229 35.04 -37.13 -24.39
N ALA A 230 34.81 -35.84 -24.65
CA ALA A 230 34.84 -34.81 -23.62
C ALA A 230 33.81 -35.08 -22.51
N ALA A 231 32.56 -35.42 -22.86
CA ALA A 231 31.50 -35.69 -21.90
C ALA A 231 31.84 -36.87 -20.97
N ASP A 232 32.43 -37.94 -21.49
CA ASP A 232 32.79 -39.11 -20.69
C ASP A 232 33.95 -38.82 -19.73
N ILE A 233 34.96 -38.06 -20.17
CA ILE A 233 36.05 -37.60 -19.31
C ILE A 233 35.51 -36.68 -18.21
N LEU A 234 34.65 -35.72 -18.56
CA LEU A 234 34.08 -34.76 -17.62
C LEU A 234 33.18 -35.44 -16.57
N LYS A 235 32.42 -36.48 -16.92
CA LYS A 235 31.65 -37.27 -15.94
C LYS A 235 32.56 -37.94 -14.90
N VAL A 236 33.70 -38.46 -15.34
CA VAL A 236 34.69 -39.03 -14.40
C VAL A 236 35.28 -37.93 -13.53
N PHE A 237 35.55 -36.74 -14.09
CA PHE A 237 36.05 -35.60 -13.33
C PHE A 237 35.05 -35.10 -12.29
N GLU A 238 33.76 -35.05 -12.62
CA GLU A 238 32.68 -34.71 -11.69
C GLU A 238 32.66 -35.66 -10.48
N LEU A 239 32.74 -36.97 -10.72
CA LEU A 239 32.77 -37.97 -9.67
C LEU A 239 34.00 -37.81 -8.75
N ILE A 240 35.20 -37.69 -9.32
CA ILE A 240 36.44 -37.67 -8.52
C ILE A 240 36.63 -36.33 -7.79
N THR A 241 36.16 -35.21 -8.35
CA THR A 241 36.21 -33.90 -7.68
C THR A 241 35.25 -33.79 -6.51
N GLY A 242 34.14 -34.55 -6.53
CA GLY A 242 33.21 -34.63 -5.41
C GLY A 242 33.78 -35.40 -4.20
N VAL A 243 34.71 -36.32 -4.44
CA VAL A 243 35.18 -37.30 -3.43
C VAL A 243 36.60 -37.01 -2.93
N SER A 244 37.46 -36.36 -3.72
CA SER A 244 38.89 -36.20 -3.40
C SER A 244 39.41 -34.79 -3.66
N GLU A 245 39.86 -34.11 -2.60
CA GLU A 245 40.55 -32.82 -2.69
C GLU A 245 41.80 -32.88 -3.58
N HIS A 246 42.57 -33.97 -3.48
CA HIS A 246 43.79 -34.13 -4.28
C HIS A 246 43.48 -34.18 -5.78
N CYS A 247 42.38 -34.81 -6.18
CA CYS A 247 41.94 -34.84 -7.58
C CYS A 247 41.48 -33.45 -8.05
N SER A 248 40.79 -32.68 -7.21
CA SER A 248 40.43 -31.29 -7.51
C SER A 248 41.66 -30.41 -7.73
N ARG A 249 42.72 -30.57 -6.93
CA ARG A 249 43.97 -29.82 -7.10
C ARG A 249 44.66 -30.13 -8.42
N VAL A 250 44.81 -31.43 -8.75
CA VAL A 250 45.42 -31.88 -10.02
C VAL A 250 44.65 -31.37 -11.24
N ILE A 251 43.31 -31.30 -11.16
CA ILE A 251 42.46 -30.77 -12.24
C ILE A 251 42.65 -29.25 -12.42
N VAL A 252 42.81 -28.50 -11.33
CA VAL A 252 43.07 -27.05 -11.38
C VAL A 252 44.48 -26.76 -11.90
N GLU A 253 45.50 -27.44 -11.39
CA GLU A 253 46.89 -27.33 -11.85
C GLU A 253 47.05 -27.75 -13.32
N GLY A 254 46.27 -28.75 -13.75
CA GLY A 254 46.21 -29.22 -15.14
C GLY A 254 45.42 -28.31 -16.09
N ASN A 255 45.12 -27.07 -15.69
CA ASN A 255 44.45 -26.04 -16.49
C ASN A 255 43.06 -26.40 -17.05
N ALA A 256 42.40 -27.42 -16.50
CA ALA A 256 41.11 -27.89 -17.00
C ALA A 256 40.00 -26.84 -16.87
N LEU A 257 40.13 -25.89 -15.94
CA LEU A 257 39.16 -24.80 -15.74
C LEU A 257 38.94 -23.97 -17.01
N THR A 258 39.99 -23.77 -17.82
CA THR A 258 39.89 -23.04 -19.09
C THR A 258 38.95 -23.74 -20.07
N VAL A 259 39.11 -25.05 -20.22
CA VAL A 259 38.25 -25.92 -21.04
C VAL A 259 36.82 -25.94 -20.50
N LEU A 260 36.62 -25.96 -19.17
CA LEU A 260 35.28 -25.88 -18.58
C LEU A 260 34.58 -24.56 -18.94
N TYR A 261 35.27 -23.43 -18.83
CA TYR A 261 34.70 -22.11 -19.18
C TYR A 261 34.50 -21.96 -20.69
N GLU A 262 35.33 -22.58 -21.53
CA GLU A 262 35.14 -22.64 -22.97
C GLU A 262 33.87 -23.41 -23.35
N TYR A 263 33.61 -24.56 -22.71
CA TYR A 263 32.34 -25.28 -22.91
C TYR A 263 31.13 -24.48 -22.42
N ILE A 264 31.26 -23.74 -21.31
CA ILE A 264 30.18 -22.88 -20.80
C ILE A 264 29.88 -21.74 -21.79
N SER A 265 30.91 -21.06 -22.31
CA SER A 265 30.75 -19.90 -23.21
C SER A 265 30.22 -20.28 -24.59
N THR A 266 30.74 -21.36 -25.18
CA THR A 266 30.39 -21.82 -26.54
C THR A 266 29.11 -22.65 -26.59
N SER A 267 28.56 -23.04 -25.44
CA SER A 267 27.34 -23.83 -25.35
C SER A 267 26.18 -23.21 -26.14
N ASN A 268 25.42 -24.02 -26.88
CA ASN A 268 24.21 -23.57 -27.54
C ASN A 268 22.97 -24.11 -26.79
N ARG A 269 21.76 -23.89 -27.31
CA ARG A 269 20.53 -24.39 -26.67
C ARG A 269 20.28 -25.89 -26.92
N SER A 270 21.20 -26.61 -27.58
CA SER A 270 21.04 -28.05 -27.85
C SER A 270 21.20 -28.86 -26.58
N ARG A 271 20.43 -29.95 -26.48
CA ARG A 271 20.44 -30.85 -25.33
C ARG A 271 21.83 -31.43 -25.04
N ALA A 272 22.56 -31.84 -26.08
CA ALA A 272 23.89 -32.44 -25.93
C ALA A 272 24.90 -31.47 -25.30
N THR A 273 24.94 -30.22 -25.76
CA THR A 273 25.86 -29.22 -25.17
C THR A 273 25.46 -28.81 -23.75
N LEU A 274 24.15 -28.74 -23.46
CA LEU A 274 23.65 -28.39 -22.13
C LEU A 274 23.91 -29.49 -21.08
N GLU A 275 23.89 -30.77 -21.48
CA GLU A 275 24.27 -31.88 -20.60
C GLU A 275 25.76 -31.80 -20.21
N VAL A 276 26.64 -31.45 -21.16
CA VAL A 276 28.07 -31.23 -20.86
C VAL A 276 28.27 -30.03 -19.95
N VAL A 277 27.60 -28.90 -20.22
CA VAL A 277 27.69 -27.71 -19.35
C VAL A 277 27.21 -28.01 -17.93
N LYS A 278 26.15 -28.80 -17.76
CA LYS A 278 25.69 -29.21 -16.43
C LYS A 278 26.79 -29.92 -15.65
N VAL A 279 27.53 -30.82 -16.30
CA VAL A 279 28.67 -31.51 -15.70
C VAL A 279 29.81 -30.53 -15.39
N CYS A 280 30.12 -29.60 -16.29
CA CYS A 280 31.13 -28.54 -16.03
C CYS A 280 30.78 -27.71 -14.79
N LEU A 281 29.53 -27.29 -14.64
CA LEU A 281 29.08 -26.50 -13.48
C LEU A 281 29.16 -27.28 -12.16
N LEU A 282 28.89 -28.59 -12.18
CA LEU A 282 29.04 -29.46 -11.02
C LEU A 282 30.52 -29.63 -10.64
N ILE A 283 31.41 -29.78 -11.62
CA ILE A 283 32.87 -29.80 -11.38
C ILE A 283 33.31 -28.50 -10.71
N LEU A 284 32.93 -27.33 -11.25
CA LEU A 284 33.27 -26.03 -10.66
C LEU A 284 32.71 -25.89 -9.23
N PHE A 285 31.49 -26.35 -8.98
CA PHE A 285 30.89 -26.35 -7.65
C PHE A 285 31.62 -27.26 -6.65
N ASN A 286 32.06 -28.44 -7.11
CA ASN A 286 32.87 -29.38 -6.32
C ASN A 286 34.24 -28.78 -5.99
N ILE A 287 34.90 -28.11 -6.93
CA ILE A 287 36.19 -27.44 -6.70
C ILE A 287 36.08 -26.28 -5.69
N LEU A 288 34.98 -25.51 -5.72
CA LEU A 288 34.69 -24.47 -4.71
C LEU A 288 34.45 -25.02 -3.31
N LYS A 289 34.24 -26.33 -3.13
CA LYS A 289 34.06 -26.95 -1.80
C LYS A 289 35.37 -27.04 -1.02
N TRP A 290 36.50 -27.12 -1.70
CA TRP A 290 37.78 -27.39 -1.08
C TRP A 290 38.55 -26.09 -0.82
N PRO A 291 38.98 -25.80 0.42
CA PRO A 291 39.68 -24.56 0.75
C PRO A 291 40.94 -24.31 -0.08
N SER A 292 41.65 -25.38 -0.45
CA SER A 292 42.89 -25.33 -1.24
C SER A 292 42.69 -24.91 -2.70
N THR A 293 41.49 -25.05 -3.26
CA THR A 293 41.21 -24.77 -4.69
C THR A 293 40.11 -23.73 -4.91
N GLN A 294 39.45 -23.27 -3.84
CA GLN A 294 38.30 -22.37 -3.95
C GLN A 294 38.62 -20.99 -4.56
N PHE A 295 39.86 -20.51 -4.41
CA PHE A 295 40.29 -19.22 -4.98
C PHE A 295 40.59 -19.29 -6.49
N SER A 296 40.66 -20.49 -7.08
CA SER A 296 40.94 -20.67 -8.51
C SER A 296 39.69 -20.59 -9.39
N VAL A 297 38.50 -20.80 -8.81
CA VAL A 297 37.22 -20.78 -9.54
C VAL A 297 36.62 -19.38 -9.49
N LEU A 298 36.21 -18.84 -10.65
CA LEU A 298 35.71 -17.47 -10.80
C LEU A 298 36.72 -16.40 -10.33
N CYS A 299 38.02 -16.69 -10.46
CA CYS A 299 39.10 -15.82 -10.00
C CYS A 299 39.18 -14.53 -10.82
N ASP A 300 38.98 -14.61 -12.13
CA ASP A 300 39.09 -13.51 -13.09
C ASP A 300 37.72 -12.96 -13.51
N GLU A 301 37.71 -11.71 -13.98
CA GLU A 301 36.47 -11.05 -14.42
C GLU A 301 35.86 -11.75 -15.65
N LYS A 302 36.68 -12.38 -16.50
CA LYS A 302 36.21 -13.08 -17.71
C LYS A 302 35.46 -14.36 -17.37
N SER A 303 35.91 -15.16 -16.41
CA SER A 303 35.16 -16.35 -15.96
C SER A 303 33.85 -15.98 -15.27
N LEU A 304 33.82 -14.90 -14.49
CA LEU A 304 32.61 -14.39 -13.83
C LEU A 304 31.58 -13.88 -14.84
N THR A 305 32.02 -13.07 -15.82
CA THR A 305 31.17 -12.58 -16.91
C THR A 305 30.67 -13.73 -17.78
N THR A 306 31.52 -14.69 -18.15
CA THR A 306 31.14 -15.91 -18.89
C THR A 306 30.02 -16.67 -18.19
N MET A 307 30.13 -16.83 -16.87
CA MET A 307 29.13 -17.53 -16.06
C MET A 307 27.77 -16.79 -16.05
N ILE A 308 27.81 -15.46 -15.87
CA ILE A 308 26.59 -14.64 -15.81
C ILE A 308 25.93 -14.51 -17.18
N ASP A 309 26.72 -14.46 -18.25
CA ASP A 309 26.23 -14.44 -19.63
C ASP A 309 25.54 -15.76 -19.99
N PHE A 310 26.12 -16.88 -19.57
CA PHE A 310 25.48 -18.17 -19.69
C PHE A 310 24.16 -18.22 -18.91
N MET A 311 24.13 -17.75 -17.65
CA MET A 311 22.89 -17.67 -16.87
C MET A 311 21.82 -16.81 -17.57
N HIS A 312 22.20 -15.67 -18.12
CA HIS A 312 21.31 -14.80 -18.90
C HIS A 312 20.81 -15.47 -20.21
N LYS A 313 21.53 -16.47 -20.73
CA LYS A 313 21.11 -17.25 -21.90
C LYS A 313 20.07 -18.33 -21.56
N ILE A 314 20.15 -18.94 -20.37
CA ILE A 314 19.38 -20.15 -20.01
C ILE A 314 18.30 -19.95 -18.94
N TYR A 315 18.21 -18.77 -18.30
CA TYR A 315 17.34 -18.52 -17.13
C TYR A 315 15.85 -18.84 -17.32
N VAL A 316 15.36 -18.92 -18.56
CA VAL A 316 13.97 -19.28 -18.88
C VAL A 316 13.79 -20.75 -19.20
N THR A 317 14.78 -21.37 -19.86
CA THR A 317 14.61 -22.64 -20.57
C THR A 317 15.09 -23.85 -19.79
N GLN A 318 16.01 -23.69 -18.82
CA GLN A 318 16.65 -24.80 -18.10
C GLN A 318 16.71 -24.53 -16.58
N PRO A 319 15.65 -24.85 -15.81
CA PRO A 319 15.58 -24.53 -14.38
C PRO A 319 16.61 -25.29 -13.54
N ASP A 320 16.92 -26.55 -13.87
CA ASP A 320 17.92 -27.37 -13.17
C ASP A 320 19.33 -26.76 -13.27
N ILE A 321 19.73 -26.36 -14.48
CA ILE A 321 21.05 -25.75 -14.73
C ILE A 321 21.11 -24.37 -14.09
N MET A 322 20.03 -23.61 -14.16
CA MET A 322 19.91 -22.31 -13.51
C MET A 322 20.09 -22.39 -11.99
N LEU A 323 19.55 -23.44 -11.35
CA LEU A 323 19.71 -23.65 -9.90
C LEU A 323 21.17 -23.91 -9.52
N ILE A 324 21.86 -24.81 -10.24
CA ILE A 324 23.28 -25.11 -10.00
C ILE A 324 24.13 -23.84 -10.19
N SER A 325 23.84 -23.05 -11.22
CA SER A 325 24.50 -21.77 -11.48
C SER A 325 24.33 -20.77 -10.34
N CYS A 326 23.11 -20.63 -9.79
CA CYS A 326 22.85 -19.78 -8.63
C CYS A 326 23.59 -20.29 -7.37
N GLN A 327 23.63 -21.60 -7.13
CA GLN A 327 24.34 -22.18 -5.98
C GLN A 327 25.84 -21.94 -6.06
N LEU A 328 26.41 -22.06 -7.26
CA LEU A 328 27.82 -21.76 -7.53
C LEU A 328 28.12 -20.29 -7.23
N LEU A 329 27.35 -19.34 -7.80
CA LEU A 329 27.53 -17.91 -7.55
C LEU A 329 27.33 -17.54 -6.08
N GLN A 330 26.36 -18.13 -5.39
CA GLN A 330 26.15 -17.88 -3.97
C GLN A 330 27.38 -18.29 -3.15
N LYS A 331 27.91 -19.49 -3.40
CA LYS A 331 29.10 -19.99 -2.72
C LYS A 331 30.32 -19.12 -3.00
N TYR A 332 30.48 -18.65 -4.24
CA TYR A 332 31.50 -17.66 -4.59
C TYR A 332 31.37 -16.35 -3.80
N CYS A 333 30.15 -15.81 -3.66
CA CYS A 333 29.91 -14.58 -2.88
C CYS A 333 30.20 -14.77 -1.38
N GLN A 334 29.95 -15.97 -0.84
CA GLN A 334 30.30 -16.29 0.55
C GLN A 334 31.81 -16.31 0.78
N ILE A 335 32.57 -16.81 -0.21
CA ILE A 335 34.04 -16.88 -0.15
C ILE A 335 34.65 -15.49 -0.39
N ASN A 336 34.01 -14.64 -1.20
CA ASN A 336 34.53 -13.32 -1.59
C ASN A 336 33.54 -12.17 -1.22
N PRO A 337 33.34 -11.88 0.07
CA PRO A 337 32.31 -10.93 0.51
C PRO A 337 32.58 -9.47 0.10
N HIS A 338 33.83 -9.11 -0.18
CA HIS A 338 34.25 -7.74 -0.53
C HIS A 338 34.32 -7.47 -2.04
N ARG A 339 34.03 -8.47 -2.88
CA ARG A 339 34.20 -8.36 -4.33
C ARG A 339 32.87 -8.02 -4.99
N SER A 340 32.76 -6.79 -5.50
CA SER A 340 31.60 -6.35 -6.28
C SER A 340 31.57 -6.99 -7.67
N PHE A 341 30.36 -7.26 -8.19
CA PHE A 341 30.20 -7.69 -9.57
C PHE A 341 30.50 -6.53 -10.54
N PRO A 342 31.06 -6.81 -11.73
CA PRO A 342 31.12 -5.83 -12.80
C PRO A 342 29.72 -5.28 -13.12
N GLU A 343 29.62 -3.98 -13.37
CA GLU A 343 28.32 -3.30 -13.57
C GLU A 343 27.45 -3.96 -14.66
N ALA A 344 28.07 -4.37 -15.77
CA ALA A 344 27.38 -5.08 -16.86
C ALA A 344 26.81 -6.45 -16.41
N SER A 345 27.56 -7.19 -15.60
CA SER A 345 27.15 -8.47 -15.03
C SER A 345 26.05 -8.29 -13.98
N TYR A 346 26.15 -7.27 -13.13
CA TYR A 346 25.14 -6.94 -12.13
C TYR A 346 23.79 -6.62 -12.79
N ARG A 347 23.78 -5.81 -13.86
CA ARG A 347 22.56 -5.52 -14.63
C ARG A 347 21.91 -6.78 -15.20
N LYS A 348 22.69 -7.73 -15.70
CA LYS A 348 22.19 -9.02 -16.20
C LYS A 348 21.55 -9.84 -15.07
N LEU A 349 22.14 -9.88 -13.87
CA LEU A 349 21.55 -10.56 -12.70
C LEU A 349 20.23 -9.91 -12.26
N VAL A 350 20.16 -8.57 -12.23
CA VAL A 350 18.92 -7.83 -11.91
C VAL A 350 17.83 -8.09 -12.95
N SER A 351 18.18 -8.12 -14.23
CA SER A 351 17.28 -8.49 -15.32
C SER A 351 16.68 -9.89 -15.10
N ILE A 352 17.52 -10.89 -14.84
CA ILE A 352 17.10 -12.27 -14.57
C ILE A 352 16.15 -12.33 -13.36
N ARG A 353 16.50 -11.64 -12.26
CA ARG A 353 15.65 -11.55 -11.06
C ARG A 353 14.27 -11.00 -11.39
N SER A 354 14.20 -9.91 -12.17
CA SER A 354 12.93 -9.27 -12.52
C SER A 354 11.98 -10.21 -13.28
N VAL A 355 12.52 -11.08 -14.12
CA VAL A 355 11.73 -12.05 -14.89
C VAL A 355 11.29 -13.21 -14.01
N LEU A 356 12.18 -13.76 -13.18
CA LEU A 356 11.85 -14.83 -12.24
C LEU A 356 10.79 -14.39 -11.22
N GLN A 357 10.87 -13.14 -10.73
CA GLN A 357 9.89 -12.57 -9.82
C GLN A 357 8.52 -12.38 -10.50
N ARG A 358 8.48 -11.94 -11.76
CA ARG A 358 7.24 -11.85 -12.56
C ARG A 358 6.60 -13.24 -12.77
N LYS A 359 7.41 -14.26 -13.09
CA LYS A 359 6.92 -15.64 -13.22
C LYS A 359 6.37 -16.21 -11.91
N SER A 360 7.03 -15.93 -10.79
CA SER A 360 6.55 -16.34 -9.45
C SER A 360 5.19 -15.71 -9.12
N LYS A 361 4.98 -14.42 -9.44
CA LYS A 361 3.69 -13.75 -9.25
C LYS A 361 2.60 -14.27 -10.19
N ALA A 362 2.93 -14.54 -11.45
CA ALA A 362 1.97 -15.07 -12.45
C ALA A 362 1.51 -16.51 -12.14
N GLY A 363 2.35 -17.33 -11.48
CA GLY A 363 1.99 -18.67 -11.03
C GLY A 363 1.11 -18.71 -9.77
N GLY A 364 0.82 -17.57 -9.13
CA GLY A 364 0.09 -17.47 -7.87
C GLY A 364 -1.44 -17.57 -7.97
N THR A 365 -2.00 -17.69 -9.17
CA THR A 365 -3.45 -17.81 -9.40
C THR A 365 -3.80 -19.08 -10.19
N LYS A 366 -3.66 -20.25 -9.54
CA LYS A 366 -4.60 -21.41 -9.57
C LYS A 366 -3.92 -22.72 -9.11
N LEU A 367 -4.65 -23.46 -8.26
CA LEU A 367 -4.68 -24.93 -8.04
C LEU A 367 -3.61 -25.64 -7.16
N HIS A 368 -4.11 -26.10 -6.01
CA HIS A 368 -4.05 -27.47 -5.47
C HIS A 368 -3.33 -28.55 -6.34
N ASN A 369 -2.07 -28.87 -6.02
CA ASN A 369 -1.43 -30.21 -6.00
C ASN A 369 0.11 -30.08 -6.04
N PRO A 370 0.85 -30.42 -4.96
CA PRO A 370 2.30 -30.26 -4.93
C PRO A 370 2.96 -31.56 -5.42
N THR A 371 2.88 -31.85 -6.72
CA THR A 371 3.74 -32.87 -7.32
C THR A 371 4.15 -32.46 -8.73
N LYS A 372 5.21 -31.65 -8.77
CA LYS A 372 6.28 -31.49 -9.79
C LYS A 372 6.66 -30.01 -9.98
N ASN A 373 7.90 -29.69 -9.59
CA ASN A 373 8.68 -28.49 -9.91
C ASN A 373 8.49 -27.20 -9.06
N GLU A 374 8.82 -27.26 -7.77
CA GLU A 374 9.10 -26.09 -6.89
C GLU A 374 10.47 -25.41 -7.11
N GLN A 375 11.18 -25.70 -8.20
CA GLN A 375 12.52 -25.14 -8.44
C GLN A 375 12.64 -23.62 -8.67
N PRO A 376 11.66 -22.88 -9.23
CA PRO A 376 11.87 -21.45 -9.49
C PRO A 376 11.91 -20.61 -8.21
N LEU A 377 11.31 -21.08 -7.11
CA LEU A 377 11.37 -20.40 -5.82
C LEU A 377 12.77 -20.46 -5.21
N THR A 378 13.46 -21.59 -5.36
CA THR A 378 14.83 -21.79 -4.86
C THR A 378 15.85 -20.92 -5.60
N SER A 379 15.82 -20.88 -6.94
CA SER A 379 16.74 -20.04 -7.72
C SER A 379 16.51 -18.54 -7.54
N LEU A 380 15.25 -18.10 -7.39
CA LEU A 380 14.91 -16.70 -7.10
C LEU A 380 15.40 -16.28 -5.71
N ASN A 381 15.22 -17.14 -4.69
CA ASN A 381 15.71 -16.86 -3.33
C ASN A 381 17.23 -16.76 -3.28
N LEU A 382 17.95 -17.66 -3.97
CA LEU A 382 19.40 -17.61 -4.09
C LEU A 382 19.87 -16.34 -4.80
N LEU A 383 19.21 -15.96 -5.90
CA LEU A 383 19.55 -14.76 -6.66
C LEU A 383 19.29 -13.47 -5.86
N ASN A 384 18.25 -13.44 -5.04
CA ASN A 384 17.99 -12.33 -4.12
C ASN A 384 19.11 -12.19 -3.08
N ALA A 385 19.59 -13.29 -2.51
CA ALA A 385 20.71 -13.29 -1.56
C ALA A 385 22.03 -12.82 -2.22
N ILE A 386 22.29 -13.25 -3.46
CA ILE A 386 23.47 -12.82 -4.24
C ILE A 386 23.42 -11.30 -4.49
N ILE A 387 22.28 -10.77 -4.92
CA ILE A 387 22.14 -9.34 -5.19
C ILE A 387 22.25 -8.52 -3.89
N GLN A 388 21.66 -8.98 -2.79
CA GLN A 388 21.77 -8.32 -1.49
C GLN A 388 23.21 -8.25 -0.97
N SER A 389 23.94 -9.37 -1.03
CA SER A 389 25.36 -9.43 -0.60
C SER A 389 26.28 -8.51 -1.42
N SER A 390 26.00 -8.32 -2.71
CA SER A 390 26.73 -7.36 -3.54
C SER A 390 26.42 -5.88 -3.25
N SER A 391 25.19 -5.58 -2.79
CA SER A 391 24.75 -4.21 -2.49
C SER A 391 25.30 -3.66 -1.16
N SER A 392 25.63 -4.53 -0.21
CA SER A 392 26.26 -4.18 1.07
C SER A 392 27.74 -3.83 0.96
N SER A 393 28.40 -4.19 -0.15
CA SER A 393 29.82 -3.90 -0.42
C SER A 393 30.05 -2.52 -1.06
N SER A 394 29.00 -1.79 -1.41
CA SER A 394 29.04 -0.49 -2.11
C SER A 394 28.75 0.70 -1.17
N LYS A 395 28.66 0.49 0.14
CA LYS A 395 28.42 1.53 1.15
C LYS A 395 29.61 1.70 2.06
#